data_AF-C3MZJ3-F1
#
_entry.id   AF-C3MZJ3-F1
#
_cell.length_a   1.000
_cell.length_b   1.000
_cell.length_c   1.000
_cell.angle_alpha   90.00
_cell.angle_beta   90.00
_cell.angle_gamma   90.00
#
_symmetry.space_group_name_H-M   'P 1'
#
loop_
_entity.id
_entity.type
_entity.pdbx_description
1 polymer ?
#
loop_
_entity_poly.entity_id
_entity_poly.type
_entity_poly.pdbx_seq_one_letter_code
_entity_poly.pdbx_strand_id
1 'polypeptide(L)'
;MSSNQTNRHLLLKARRVVKEGRFVSLSLKGTLFTIFIYIGRNNDYTLNLNYCSCPFYLFNVLLRNKYDFCYHTLGLKYALEKDQLTKIELYTEDFKEILTEIYTCGKSLKLRRILSNVES
;
A
#
# COMPACT_ATOMS: atom_id res chain seq x y z
N MET A 1 -5.47 -26.74 -7.75
CA MET A 1 -4.20 -25.95 -7.77
C MET A 1 -3.65 -25.98 -6.37
N SER A 2 -2.50 -26.61 -6.15
CA SER A 2 -1.95 -26.81 -4.80
C SER A 2 -1.62 -25.46 -4.16
N SER A 3 -1.93 -25.32 -2.87
CA SER A 3 -1.66 -24.13 -2.03
C SER A 3 -0.23 -23.62 -2.16
N ASN A 4 0.72 -24.51 -2.48
CA ASN A 4 2.15 -24.20 -2.59
C ASN A 4 2.54 -23.30 -3.78
N GLN A 5 1.91 -23.46 -4.96
CA GLN A 5 2.29 -22.64 -6.12
C GLN A 5 1.77 -21.21 -6.03
N THR A 6 0.57 -21.02 -5.48
CA THR A 6 -0.02 -19.68 -5.37
C THR A 6 0.72 -18.79 -4.37
N ASN A 7 1.22 -19.38 -3.28
CA ASN A 7 2.04 -18.67 -2.30
C ASN A 7 3.36 -18.16 -2.91
N ARG A 8 4.01 -18.97 -3.77
CA ARG A 8 5.24 -18.58 -4.46
C ARG A 8 5.05 -17.35 -5.35
N HIS A 9 3.95 -17.28 -6.10
CA HIS A 9 3.66 -16.13 -6.97
C HIS A 9 3.43 -14.85 -6.17
N LEU A 10 2.68 -14.93 -5.06
CA LEU A 10 2.45 -13.78 -4.17
C LEU A 10 3.76 -13.28 -3.55
N LEU A 11 4.65 -14.19 -3.14
CA LEU A 11 5.99 -13.87 -2.61
C LEU A 11 6.85 -13.12 -3.64
N LEU A 12 6.89 -13.60 -4.88
CA LEU A 12 7.66 -12.96 -5.95
C LEU A 12 7.10 -11.56 -6.27
N LYS A 13 5.78 -11.42 -6.33
CA LYS A 13 5.12 -10.11 -6.51
C LYS A 13 5.43 -9.15 -5.37
N ALA A 14 5.31 -9.60 -4.13
CA ALA A 14 5.61 -8.78 -2.95
C ALA A 14 7.04 -8.23 -3.01
N ARG A 15 8.03 -9.09 -3.26
CA ARG A 15 9.44 -8.67 -3.39
C ARG A 15 9.66 -7.70 -4.54
N ARG A 16 9.01 -7.93 -5.69
CA ARG A 16 9.10 -7.06 -6.86
C ARG A 16 8.60 -5.65 -6.55
N VAL A 17 7.43 -5.51 -5.94
CA VAL A 17 6.85 -4.19 -5.69
C VAL A 17 7.60 -3.38 -4.63
N VAL A 18 8.29 -4.04 -3.71
CA VAL A 18 9.22 -3.37 -2.79
C VAL A 18 10.41 -2.78 -3.56
N LYS A 19 11.03 -3.56 -4.46
CA LYS A 19 12.14 -3.08 -5.30
C LYS A 19 11.73 -1.91 -6.20
N GLU A 20 10.47 -1.88 -6.63
CA GLU A 20 9.91 -0.79 -7.43
C GLU A 20 9.49 0.44 -6.60
N GLY A 21 9.78 0.49 -5.28
CA GLY A 21 9.49 1.67 -4.46
C GLY A 21 7.99 1.98 -4.28
N ARG A 22 7.13 0.95 -4.32
CA ARG A 22 5.67 1.16 -4.37
C ARG A 22 5.00 1.44 -3.03
N PHE A 23 5.74 1.66 -1.95
CA PHE A 23 5.17 1.84 -0.61
C PHE A 23 5.49 3.23 -0.08
N VAL A 24 4.44 3.90 0.41
CA VAL A 24 4.52 5.24 1.00
C VAL A 24 3.94 5.20 2.39
N SER A 25 4.62 5.83 3.34
CA SER A 25 4.10 6.13 4.67
C SER A 25 3.61 7.57 4.70
N LEU A 26 2.32 7.77 4.93
CA LEU A 26 1.73 9.09 5.12
C LEU A 26 1.50 9.32 6.60
N SER A 27 2.15 10.32 7.17
CA SER A 27 1.99 10.72 8.57
C SER A 27 1.29 12.07 8.63
N LEU A 28 0.30 12.19 9.51
CA LEU A 28 -0.41 13.45 9.74
C LEU A 28 0.41 14.32 10.69
N LYS A 29 0.77 15.51 10.23
CA LYS A 29 1.66 16.43 10.92
C LYS A 29 1.17 16.77 12.33
N GLY A 30 2.09 16.71 13.29
CA GLY A 30 1.79 16.98 14.69
C GLY A 30 1.02 15.85 15.40
N THR A 31 0.90 14.68 14.79
CA THR A 31 0.24 13.50 15.38
C THR A 31 1.08 12.25 15.19
N LEU A 32 0.74 11.17 15.91
CA LEU A 32 1.30 9.83 15.67
C LEU A 32 0.51 9.05 14.61
N PHE A 33 -0.49 9.67 13.99
CA PHE A 33 -1.35 8.99 13.04
C PHE A 33 -0.61 8.77 11.72
N THR A 34 -0.49 7.51 11.32
CA THR A 34 0.19 7.10 10.09
C THR A 34 -0.64 6.05 9.36
N ILE A 35 -0.70 6.17 8.03
CA ILE A 35 -1.27 5.17 7.14
C ILE A 35 -0.26 4.82 6.05
N PHE A 36 -0.23 3.55 5.65
CA PHE A 36 0.60 3.14 4.52
C PHE A 36 -0.25 3.08 3.25
N ILE A 37 0.34 3.50 2.14
CA ILE A 37 -0.25 3.47 0.82
C ILE A 37 0.62 2.60 -0.09
N TYR A 38 -0.02 1.70 -0.83
CA TYR A 38 0.57 1.01 -1.95
C TYR A 38 0.22 1.77 -3.23
N ILE A 39 1.23 2.06 -4.02
CA ILE A 39 1.21 2.92 -5.19
C ILE A 39 1.11 2.05 -6.45
N GLY A 40 -0.10 1.69 -6.85
CA GLY A 40 -0.31 0.78 -7.99
C GLY A 40 -0.23 1.48 -9.35
N ARG A 41 -0.38 0.71 -10.42
CA ARG A 41 -0.49 1.27 -11.78
C ARG A 41 -1.87 1.89 -12.01
N ASN A 42 -2.90 1.11 -11.66
CA ASN A 42 -4.31 1.44 -11.88
C ASN A 42 -4.97 2.00 -10.63
N ASN A 43 -4.73 1.36 -9.47
CA ASN A 43 -5.30 1.78 -8.20
C ASN A 43 -4.22 1.85 -7.12
N ASP A 44 -4.37 2.80 -6.22
CA ASP A 44 -3.68 2.90 -4.96
C ASP A 44 -4.50 2.21 -3.88
N TYR A 45 -3.83 1.64 -2.88
CA TYR A 45 -4.50 0.94 -1.79
C TYR A 45 -3.99 1.43 -0.46
N THR A 46 -4.90 1.68 0.48
CA THR A 46 -4.59 1.89 1.88
C THR A 46 -4.29 0.55 2.53
N LEU A 47 -3.30 0.51 3.41
CA LEU A 47 -2.92 -0.71 4.12
C LEU A 47 -2.29 -0.41 5.49
N ASN A 48 -2.35 -1.43 6.33
CA ASN A 48 -1.53 -1.58 7.53
C ASN A 48 -0.93 -3.00 7.53
N LEU A 49 -0.24 -3.40 8.60
CA LEU A 49 0.41 -4.71 8.68
C LEU A 49 -0.54 -5.91 8.48
N ASN A 50 -1.82 -5.73 8.79
CA ASN A 50 -2.85 -6.77 8.86
C ASN A 50 -4.08 -6.47 8.01
N TYR A 51 -4.04 -5.47 7.12
CA TYR A 51 -5.17 -5.10 6.27
C TYR A 51 -4.67 -4.45 4.99
N CYS A 52 -5.37 -4.71 3.88
CA CYS A 52 -5.22 -3.95 2.64
C CYS A 52 -6.58 -3.74 2.00
N SER A 53 -6.82 -2.55 1.47
CA SER A 53 -8.08 -2.20 0.79
C SER A 53 -8.22 -2.83 -0.60
N CYS A 54 -7.25 -3.63 -1.08
CA CYS A 54 -7.34 -4.23 -2.40
C CYS A 54 -8.44 -5.31 -2.48
N PRO A 55 -9.11 -5.46 -3.63
CA PRO A 55 -10.15 -6.49 -3.80
C PRO A 55 -9.67 -7.91 -3.50
N PHE A 56 -8.40 -8.23 -3.81
CA PHE A 56 -7.84 -9.56 -3.52
C PHE A 56 -7.87 -9.86 -2.02
N TYR A 57 -7.49 -8.89 -1.18
CA TYR A 57 -7.50 -9.04 0.27
C TYR A 57 -8.93 -9.22 0.79
N LEU A 58 -9.84 -8.34 0.39
CA LEU A 58 -11.24 -8.41 0.78
C LEU A 58 -11.85 -9.78 0.47
N PHE A 59 -11.76 -10.23 -0.79
CA PHE A 59 -12.44 -11.45 -1.20
C PHE A 59 -11.73 -12.72 -0.73
N ASN A 60 -10.40 -12.77 -0.78
CA ASN A 60 -9.68 -14.03 -0.61
C ASN A 60 -9.04 -14.20 0.78
N VAL A 61 -8.75 -13.10 1.48
CA VAL A 61 -8.26 -13.15 2.87
C VAL A 61 -9.45 -13.02 3.82
N LEU A 62 -10.19 -11.91 3.74
CA LEU A 62 -11.22 -11.60 4.72
C LEU A 62 -12.49 -12.44 4.56
N LEU A 63 -13.09 -12.50 3.36
CA LEU A 63 -14.40 -13.13 3.18
C LEU A 63 -14.33 -14.66 2.99
N ARG A 64 -13.33 -15.15 2.25
CA ARG A 64 -13.20 -16.58 1.91
C ARG A 64 -12.20 -17.35 2.76
N ASN A 65 -11.36 -16.67 3.53
CA ASN A 65 -10.27 -17.27 4.30
C ASN A 65 -9.41 -18.27 3.50
N LYS A 66 -9.12 -17.94 2.23
CA LYS A 66 -8.39 -18.80 1.28
C LYS A 66 -6.87 -18.54 1.31
N TYR A 67 -6.47 -17.34 1.73
CA TYR A 67 -5.08 -16.94 1.91
C TYR A 67 -4.94 -16.15 3.20
N ASP A 68 -3.76 -16.20 3.80
CA ASP A 68 -3.45 -15.41 5.00
C ASP A 68 -3.13 -13.95 4.68
N PHE A 69 -2.77 -13.65 3.42
CA PHE A 69 -2.35 -12.31 3.00
C PHE A 69 -2.56 -12.05 1.51
N CYS A 70 -2.56 -10.76 1.14
CA CYS A 70 -2.35 -10.34 -0.24
C CYS A 70 -0.87 -9.96 -0.42
N TYR A 71 -0.41 -9.85 -1.67
CA TYR A 71 1.00 -9.49 -1.91
C TYR A 71 1.34 -8.05 -1.45
N HIS A 72 0.35 -7.17 -1.25
CA HIS A 72 0.59 -5.81 -0.75
C HIS A 72 0.88 -5.79 0.76
N THR A 73 0.13 -6.52 1.58
CA THR A 73 0.41 -6.60 3.04
C THR A 73 1.73 -7.30 3.30
N LEU A 74 2.04 -8.36 2.54
CA LEU A 74 3.34 -9.01 2.59
C LEU A 74 4.47 -8.08 2.10
N GLY A 75 4.23 -7.34 1.01
CA GLY A 75 5.19 -6.37 0.50
C GLY A 75 5.47 -5.24 1.50
N LEU A 76 4.45 -4.75 2.22
CA LEU A 76 4.64 -3.75 3.26
C LEU A 76 5.53 -4.26 4.41
N LYS A 77 5.33 -5.50 4.85
CA LYS A 77 6.20 -6.13 5.87
C LYS A 77 7.66 -6.11 5.42
N TYR A 78 7.93 -6.55 4.19
CA TYR A 78 9.27 -6.51 3.61
C TYR A 78 9.83 -5.09 3.43
N ALA A 79 8.98 -4.13 3.07
CA ALA A 79 9.39 -2.74 2.94
C ALA A 79 9.79 -2.15 4.30
N LEU A 80 9.02 -2.42 5.36
CA LEU A 80 9.32 -1.98 6.73
C LEU A 80 10.60 -2.62 7.27
N GLU A 81 10.77 -3.93 7.09
CA GLU A 81 11.97 -4.66 7.52
C GLU A 81 13.26 -4.11 6.89
N LYS A 82 13.16 -3.49 5.71
CA LYS A 82 14.29 -2.98 4.93
C LYS A 82 14.36 -1.46 4.83
N ASP A 83 13.47 -0.76 5.52
CA ASP A 83 13.26 0.70 5.40
C ASP A 83 13.09 1.20 3.94
N GLN A 84 12.43 0.40 3.08
CA GLN A 84 12.22 0.68 1.66
C GLN A 84 10.83 1.28 1.39
N LEU A 85 10.58 2.44 1.99
CA LEU A 85 9.33 3.16 1.87
C LEU A 85 9.53 4.67 1.91
N THR A 86 8.84 5.39 1.03
CA THR A 86 8.88 6.85 1.00
C THR A 86 8.05 7.39 2.15
N LYS A 87 8.65 8.22 3.01
CA LYS A 87 7.97 8.79 4.18
C LYS A 87 7.58 10.24 3.88
N ILE A 88 6.30 10.57 4.03
CA ILE A 88 5.75 11.90 3.75
C ILE A 88 4.94 12.35 4.97
N GLU A 89 5.28 13.52 5.50
CA GLU A 89 4.47 14.20 6.52
C GLU A 89 3.57 15.25 5.84
N LEU A 90 2.28 15.25 6.17
CA LEU A 90 1.26 16.08 5.52
C LEU A 90 0.41 16.83 6.53
N TYR A 91 -0.09 18.00 6.12
CA TYR A 91 -1.17 18.68 6.82
C TYR A 91 -2.51 17.98 6.56
N THR A 92 -3.49 18.27 7.43
CA THR A 92 -4.80 17.61 7.44
C THR A 92 -5.52 17.69 6.10
N GLU A 93 -5.42 18.82 5.41
CA GLU A 93 -6.08 19.10 4.13
C GLU A 93 -5.58 18.14 3.04
N ASP A 94 -4.26 18.08 2.84
CA ASP A 94 -3.64 17.20 1.85
C ASP A 94 -3.86 15.73 2.19
N PHE A 95 -3.77 15.38 3.48
CA PHE A 95 -3.99 14.03 3.96
C PHE A 95 -5.42 13.54 3.64
N LYS A 96 -6.42 14.39 3.91
CA LYS A 96 -7.83 14.09 3.59
C LYS A 96 -8.08 14.01 2.08
N GLU A 97 -7.50 14.91 1.31
CA GLU A 97 -7.63 14.92 -0.15
C GLU A 97 -7.11 13.60 -0.74
N ILE A 98 -5.90 13.19 -0.36
CA ILE A 98 -5.30 11.92 -0.82
C ILE A 98 -6.18 10.73 -0.50
N LEU A 99 -6.65 10.60 0.74
CA LEU A 99 -7.52 9.48 1.11
C LEU A 99 -8.84 9.50 0.34
N THR A 100 -9.44 10.69 0.18
CA THR A 100 -10.69 10.85 -0.56
C THR A 100 -10.52 10.37 -2.00
N GLU A 101 -9.46 10.82 -2.70
CA GLU A 101 -9.20 10.39 -4.08
C GLU A 101 -8.97 8.87 -4.20
N ILE A 102 -8.26 8.27 -3.24
CA ILE A 102 -8.05 6.81 -3.23
C ILE A 102 -9.38 6.06 -3.09
N TYR A 103 -10.25 6.49 -2.17
CA TYR A 103 -11.51 5.78 -1.92
C TYR A 103 -12.59 6.05 -2.97
N THR A 104 -12.59 7.21 -3.63
CA THR A 104 -13.62 7.57 -4.62
C THR A 104 -13.20 7.23 -6.05
N CYS A 105 -11.95 7.50 -6.41
CA CYS A 105 -11.43 7.34 -7.78
C CYS A 105 -10.47 6.16 -7.92
N GLY A 106 -10.09 5.52 -6.82
CA GLY A 106 -9.13 4.42 -6.80
C GLY A 106 -7.67 4.85 -6.86
N LYS A 107 -7.36 6.14 -7.08
CA LYS A 107 -5.99 6.65 -7.25
C LYS A 107 -5.90 8.10 -6.82
N SER A 108 -4.83 8.48 -6.12
CA SER A 108 -4.63 9.88 -5.72
C SER A 108 -3.70 10.63 -6.67
N LEU A 109 -4.23 11.64 -7.38
CA LEU A 109 -3.39 12.54 -8.19
C LEU A 109 -2.58 13.47 -7.29
N LYS A 110 -3.13 13.89 -6.16
CA LYS A 110 -2.41 14.70 -5.17
C LYS A 110 -1.15 14.00 -4.69
N LEU A 111 -1.26 12.73 -4.30
CA LEU A 111 -0.12 11.93 -3.86
C LEU A 111 0.93 11.76 -4.97
N ARG A 112 0.52 11.57 -6.22
CA ARG A 112 1.46 11.44 -7.35
C ARG A 112 2.25 12.72 -7.61
N ARG A 113 1.61 13.88 -7.53
CA ARG A 113 2.27 15.18 -7.65
C ARG A 113 3.27 15.42 -6.52
N ILE A 114 2.93 15.01 -5.30
CA ILE A 114 3.86 15.11 -4.17
C ILE A 114 5.06 14.20 -4.42
N LEU A 115 4.84 12.93 -4.79
CA LEU A 115 5.92 11.97 -5.04
C LEU A 115 6.86 12.42 -6.16
N SER A 116 6.34 12.98 -7.27
CA SER A 116 7.20 13.48 -8.35
C SER A 116 8.12 14.61 -7.89
N ASN A 117 7.70 15.41 -6.91
CA ASN A 117 8.50 16.51 -6.37
C ASN A 117 9.53 16.04 -5.32
N VAL A 118 9.35 14.85 -4.73
CA VAL A 118 10.32 14.26 -3.79
C VAL A 118 11.45 13.53 -4.53
N GLU A 119 11.16 13.02 -5.73
CA GLU A 119 12.16 12.37 -6.60
C GLU A 119 12.97 13.37 -7.46
N SER A 120 12.68 14.67 -7.36
CA SER A 120 13.37 15.79 -8.03
C SER A 120 14.51 16.36 -7.17
#